data_AF-A0A8T9QAU7-F1
#
_entry.id   AF-A0A8T9QAU7-F1
#
_cell.length_a   1.000
_cell.length_b   1.000
_cell.length_c   1.000
_cell.angle_alpha   90.00
_cell.angle_beta   90.00
_cell.angle_gamma   90.00
#
_symmetry.space_group_name_H-M   'P 1'
#
loop_
_entity.id
_entity.type
_entity.pdbx_description
1 polymer ?
#
loop_
_entity_poly.entity_id
_entity_poly.type
_entity_poly.pdbx_seq_one_letter_code
_entity_poly.pdbx_strand_id
1 'polypeptide(L)'
;MPTRLFLLLLLFTTRCDSTTPVQLRVTNDSQLRQVGIRVECDGQLVLDTLVSKYRSSADQLRRELRLRPGPHRIVAQARGQRTRLDTLISTAETNVLGLTFRFDSLAPRSQKTYFADGAEGEITFPAFYQPRSFRLFQFQARDLQRP
;
A
#
# COMPACT_ATOMS: atom_id res chain seq x y z
N MET A 1 -28.18 53.60 21.43
CA MET A 1 -27.39 52.86 22.44
C MET A 1 -26.47 51.90 21.71
N PRO A 2 -25.18 51.89 22.05
CA PRO A 2 -24.11 51.37 21.20
C PRO A 2 -24.05 49.84 21.18
N THR A 3 -23.91 49.30 19.96
CA THR A 3 -22.79 48.42 19.57
C THR A 3 -22.09 47.70 20.73
N ARG A 4 -22.53 46.48 21.09
CA ARG A 4 -21.72 45.52 21.87
C ARG A 4 -22.28 44.10 21.96
N LEU A 5 -23.14 43.66 21.04
CA LEU A 5 -23.63 42.29 21.01
C LEU A 5 -23.33 41.58 19.68
N PHE A 6 -22.20 41.91 19.06
CA PHE A 6 -21.76 41.32 17.79
C PHE A 6 -20.44 40.53 17.92
N LEU A 7 -19.98 40.20 19.14
CA LEU A 7 -18.61 39.71 19.32
C LEU A 7 -18.39 38.65 20.41
N LEU A 8 -19.41 37.92 20.85
CA LEU A 8 -19.25 37.01 22.00
C LEU A 8 -19.93 35.64 21.88
N LEU A 9 -20.25 35.18 20.67
CA LEU A 9 -20.63 33.78 20.43
C LEU A 9 -19.93 33.18 19.18
N LEU A 10 -18.70 33.63 18.92
CA LEU A 10 -17.68 32.92 18.15
C LEU A 10 -16.84 31.95 19.02
N LEU A 11 -17.25 31.77 20.28
CA LEU A 11 -16.66 30.81 21.21
C LEU A 11 -17.43 29.51 21.10
N PHE A 12 -16.98 28.61 20.22
CA PHE A 12 -17.05 27.13 20.29
C PHE A 12 -16.69 26.47 18.93
N THR A 13 -15.95 27.16 18.05
CA THR A 13 -15.20 26.49 16.97
C THR A 13 -13.93 25.86 17.52
N THR A 14 -14.08 24.84 18.35
CA THR A 14 -13.05 23.84 18.57
C THR A 14 -13.73 22.49 18.38
N ARG A 15 -14.03 22.16 17.11
CA ARG A 15 -14.20 20.76 16.72
C ARG A 15 -12.89 20.10 17.13
N CYS A 16 -12.94 19.25 18.15
CA CYS A 16 -11.81 18.49 18.63
C CYS A 16 -11.35 17.61 17.46
N ASP A 17 -10.30 18.07 16.79
CA ASP A 17 -9.74 17.50 15.56
C ASP A 17 -8.87 16.29 15.92
N SER A 18 -9.48 15.30 16.59
CA SER A 18 -8.73 14.17 17.14
C SER A 18 -8.35 13.22 16.01
N THR A 19 -7.05 13.10 15.74
CA THR A 19 -6.51 12.10 14.81
C THR A 19 -6.70 10.69 15.38
N THR A 20 -7.05 9.75 14.53
CA THR A 20 -7.11 8.31 14.83
C THR A 20 -5.82 7.60 14.38
N PRO A 21 -5.38 6.56 15.10
CA PRO A 21 -4.27 5.74 14.66
C PRO A 21 -4.68 4.85 13.48
N VAL A 22 -3.91 4.89 12.40
CA VAL A 22 -4.06 4.06 11.21
C VAL A 22 -2.74 3.34 10.95
N GLN A 23 -2.79 2.02 10.83
CA GLN A 23 -1.61 1.20 10.58
C GLN A 23 -1.38 1.02 9.08
N LEU A 24 -0.31 1.60 8.55
CA LEU A 24 0.20 1.32 7.22
C LEU A 24 1.04 0.04 7.25
N ARG A 25 0.67 -0.93 6.42
CA ARG A 25 1.42 -2.17 6.19
C ARG A 25 1.92 -2.21 4.76
N VAL A 26 3.23 -2.37 4.58
CA VAL A 26 3.85 -2.42 3.25
C VAL A 26 4.48 -3.78 3.02
N THR A 27 4.13 -4.38 1.89
CA THR A 27 4.55 -5.71 1.49
C THR A 27 5.16 -5.67 0.10
N ASN A 28 6.32 -6.30 -0.07
CA ASN A 28 6.90 -6.58 -1.39
C ASN A 28 6.58 -8.03 -1.77
N ASP A 29 5.56 -8.22 -2.61
CA ASP A 29 5.16 -9.51 -3.16
C ASP A 29 5.70 -9.68 -4.59
N SER A 30 6.83 -9.05 -4.91
CA SER A 30 7.49 -9.21 -6.20
C SER A 30 8.60 -10.24 -6.15
N GLN A 31 9.10 -10.62 -7.33
CA GLN A 31 10.31 -11.44 -7.43
C GLN A 31 11.58 -10.70 -6.99
N LEU A 32 11.58 -9.37 -6.89
CA LEU A 32 12.73 -8.59 -6.45
C LEU A 32 12.99 -8.82 -4.96
N ARG A 33 14.27 -9.09 -4.62
CA ARG A 33 14.69 -9.36 -3.23
C ARG A 33 14.36 -8.19 -2.29
N GLN A 34 14.55 -6.96 -2.77
CA GLN A 34 14.23 -5.73 -2.07
C GLN A 34 13.73 -4.69 -3.05
N VAL A 35 12.80 -3.85 -2.61
CA VAL A 35 12.26 -2.73 -3.40
C VAL A 35 12.27 -1.49 -2.53
N GLY A 36 12.90 -0.42 -3.01
CA GLY A 36 12.79 0.90 -2.36
C GLY A 36 11.42 1.49 -2.62
N ILE A 37 10.72 1.90 -1.56
CA ILE A 37 9.38 2.47 -1.63
C ILE A 37 9.38 3.81 -0.92
N ARG A 38 8.76 4.79 -1.56
CA ARG A 38 8.39 6.09 -1.00
C ARG A 38 6.87 6.18 -0.92
N VAL A 39 6.33 6.53 0.24
CA VAL A 39 4.89 6.72 0.45
C VAL A 39 4.66 8.12 1.03
N GLU A 40 3.70 8.82 0.43
CA GLU A 40 3.22 10.12 0.87
C GLU A 40 1.73 10.03 1.20
N CYS A 41 1.32 10.76 2.23
CA CYS A 41 -0.07 10.96 2.61
C CYS A 41 -0.32 12.47 2.67
N ASP A 42 -1.29 12.96 1.89
CA ASP A 42 -1.59 14.39 1.73
C ASP A 42 -0.35 15.26 1.41
N GLY A 43 0.56 14.70 0.60
CA GLY A 43 1.81 15.35 0.21
C GLY A 43 2.91 15.33 1.29
N GLN A 44 2.64 14.79 2.48
CA GLN A 44 3.65 14.58 3.52
C GLN A 44 4.29 13.20 3.37
N LEU A 45 5.64 13.15 3.46
CA LEU A 45 6.37 11.90 3.43
C LEU A 45 6.11 11.09 4.70
N VAL A 46 5.48 9.92 4.58
CA VAL A 46 5.17 9.04 5.71
C VAL A 46 6.10 7.83 5.79
N LEU A 47 6.67 7.42 4.65
CA LEU A 47 7.57 6.29 4.57
C LEU A 47 8.58 6.46 3.44
N ASP A 48 9.84 6.15 3.72
CA ASP A 48 10.88 6.10 2.70
C ASP A 48 11.94 5.06 3.08
N THR A 49 11.84 3.84 2.52
CA THR A 49 12.71 2.73 2.94
C THR A 49 12.75 1.58 1.91
N LEU A 50 13.59 0.58 2.16
CA LEU A 50 13.62 -0.68 1.44
C LEU A 50 12.66 -1.69 2.09
N VAL A 51 11.88 -2.38 1.27
CA VAL A 51 10.98 -3.47 1.71
C VAL A 51 11.48 -4.80 1.12
N SER A 52 11.80 -5.73 2.01
CA SER A 52 12.25 -7.09 1.66
C SER A 52 11.11 -7.92 1.09
N LYS A 53 11.46 -8.88 0.23
CA LYS A 53 10.50 -9.84 -0.34
C LYS A 53 9.74 -10.55 0.77
N TYR A 54 8.42 -10.52 0.70
CA TYR A 54 7.53 -11.13 1.67
C TYR A 54 7.64 -12.65 1.65
N ARG A 55 8.04 -13.23 2.78
CA ARG A 55 8.03 -14.67 3.04
C ARG A 55 7.26 -15.01 4.31
N SER A 56 7.30 -14.09 5.27
CA SER A 56 6.65 -14.19 6.56
C SER A 56 6.14 -12.81 7.02
N SER A 57 5.31 -12.78 8.06
CA SER A 57 4.81 -11.54 8.65
C SER A 57 5.91 -10.59 9.15
N ALA A 58 7.12 -11.11 9.44
CA ALA A 58 8.26 -10.32 9.87
C ALA A 58 8.86 -9.46 8.73
N ASP A 59 8.62 -9.84 7.47
CA ASP A 59 9.08 -9.07 6.31
C ASP A 59 8.16 -7.89 5.98
N GLN A 60 6.98 -7.83 6.59
CA GLN A 60 6.07 -6.71 6.43
C GLN A 60 6.57 -5.51 7.21
N LEU A 61 6.69 -4.39 6.51
CA LEU A 61 6.95 -3.13 7.19
C LEU A 61 5.63 -2.58 7.76
N ARG A 62 5.66 -2.18 9.02
CA ARG A 62 4.51 -1.58 9.70
C ARG A 62 4.85 -0.17 10.17
N ARG A 63 3.93 0.77 9.94
CA ARG A 63 4.06 2.17 10.37
C ARG A 63 2.72 2.65 10.89
N GLU A 64 2.71 3.22 12.09
CA GLU A 64 1.54 3.93 12.58
C GLU A 64 1.49 5.34 11.98
N LEU A 65 0.32 5.74 11.48
CA LEU A 65 -0.01 7.07 11.01
C LEU A 65 -1.09 7.65 11.93
N ARG A 66 -1.04 8.96 12.17
CA ARG A 66 -2.08 9.69 12.91
C ARG A 66 -2.83 10.55 11.92
N LEU A 67 -3.99 10.07 11.48
CA LEU A 67 -4.79 10.71 10.43
C LEU A 67 -6.11 11.17 11.01
N ARG A 68 -6.66 12.27 10.50
CA ARG A 68 -8.02 12.68 10.85
C ARG A 68 -9.01 11.70 10.20
N PRO A 69 -10.21 11.48 10.75
CA PRO A 69 -11.25 10.76 10.03
C PRO A 69 -11.65 11.52 8.75
N GLY A 70 -11.53 10.90 7.58
CA GLY A 70 -11.96 11.51 6.32
C GLY A 70 -11.17 11.05 5.10
N PRO A 71 -11.32 11.77 3.96
CA PRO A 71 -10.59 11.47 2.74
C PRO A 71 -9.13 11.93 2.84
N HIS A 72 -8.20 11.08 2.42
CA HIS A 72 -6.77 11.40 2.30
C HIS A 72 -6.24 10.94 0.96
N ARG A 73 -5.24 11.64 0.42
CA ARG A 73 -4.54 11.23 -0.80
C ARG A 73 -3.30 10.43 -0.43
N ILE A 74 -3.23 9.18 -0.85
CA ILE A 74 -2.02 8.36 -0.76
C ILE A 74 -1.33 8.25 -2.11
N VAL A 75 -0.03 8.50 -2.09
CA VAL A 75 0.86 8.30 -3.23
C VAL A 75 1.95 7.32 -2.82
N ALA A 76 2.14 6.26 -3.59
CA ALA A 76 3.24 5.32 -3.38
C ALA A 76 4.06 5.17 -4.65
N GLN A 77 5.39 5.12 -4.52
CA GLN A 77 6.32 5.04 -5.64
C GLN A 77 7.40 4.02 -5.36
N ALA A 78 7.75 3.21 -6.36
CA ALA A 78 8.92 2.35 -6.29
C ALA A 78 10.15 3.13 -6.79
N ARG A 79 11.14 3.33 -5.92
CA ARG A 79 12.36 4.08 -6.23
C ARG A 79 13.11 3.47 -7.41
N GLY A 80 13.59 4.32 -8.31
CA GLY A 80 14.29 3.90 -9.52
C GLY A 80 13.39 3.20 -10.55
N GLN A 81 12.07 3.19 -10.34
CA GLN A 81 11.10 2.61 -11.26
C GLN A 81 10.03 3.64 -11.63
N ARG A 82 9.36 3.42 -12.77
CA ARG A 82 8.23 4.25 -13.21
C ARG A 82 6.89 3.85 -12.57
N THR A 83 6.91 2.96 -11.59
CA THR A 83 5.71 2.43 -10.94
C THR A 83 5.22 3.36 -9.85
N ARG A 84 3.96 3.83 -9.96
CA ARG A 84 3.34 4.75 -9.01
C ARG A 84 1.88 4.37 -8.76
N LEU A 85 1.46 4.50 -7.51
CA LEU A 85 0.08 4.59 -7.06
C LEU A 85 -0.22 6.03 -6.69
N ASP A 86 -1.39 6.53 -7.05
CA ASP A 86 -1.91 7.83 -6.62
C ASP A 86 -3.43 7.69 -6.49
N THR A 87 -3.95 7.70 -5.27
CA THR A 87 -5.35 7.40 -5.00
C THR A 87 -5.85 8.08 -3.74
N LEU A 88 -7.18 8.15 -3.62
CA LEU A 88 -7.86 8.60 -2.40
C LEU A 88 -8.20 7.39 -1.52
N ILE A 89 -8.08 7.58 -0.21
CA ILE A 89 -8.50 6.66 0.85
C ILE A 89 -9.48 7.34 1.79
N SER A 90 -10.24 6.57 2.56
CA SER A 90 -11.07 7.09 3.64
C SER A 90 -10.69 6.41 4.96
N THR A 91 -10.39 7.22 5.96
CA THR A 91 -9.96 6.78 7.31
C THR A 91 -11.10 6.79 8.32
N ALA A 92 -12.33 7.13 7.92
CA ALA A 92 -13.47 7.28 8.84
C ALA A 92 -13.79 5.98 9.63
N GLU A 93 -13.51 4.81 9.05
CA GLU A 93 -13.71 3.50 9.68
C GLU A 93 -12.53 2.54 9.40
N THR A 94 -11.45 3.07 8.82
CA THR A 94 -10.28 2.29 8.41
C THR A 94 -9.17 2.48 9.43
N ASN A 95 -8.72 1.40 10.07
CA ASN A 95 -7.55 1.41 10.94
C ASN A 95 -6.34 0.69 10.33
N VAL A 96 -6.48 0.06 9.16
CA VAL A 96 -5.36 -0.59 8.46
C VAL A 96 -5.36 -0.24 6.96
N LEU A 97 -4.20 0.17 6.47
CA LEU A 97 -3.91 0.41 5.05
C LEU A 97 -2.85 -0.60 4.58
N GLY A 98 -3.23 -1.53 3.71
CA GLY A 98 -2.32 -2.51 3.13
C GLY A 98 -1.82 -2.06 1.76
N LEU A 99 -0.52 -1.84 1.60
CA LEU A 99 0.12 -1.47 0.34
C LEU A 99 1.05 -2.60 -0.13
N THR A 100 0.74 -3.17 -1.29
CA THR A 100 1.52 -4.27 -1.86
C THR A 100 2.16 -3.85 -3.18
N PHE A 101 3.48 -3.96 -3.28
CA PHE A 101 4.19 -3.89 -4.57
C PHE A 101 4.31 -5.30 -5.17
N ARG A 102 3.92 -5.47 -6.43
CA ARG A 102 3.95 -6.76 -7.12
C ARG A 102 4.54 -6.66 -8.51
N PHE A 103 5.34 -7.68 -8.85
CA PHE A 103 5.94 -7.89 -10.16
C PHE A 103 6.39 -9.34 -10.27
N ASP A 104 5.80 -10.07 -11.21
CA ASP A 104 6.09 -11.47 -11.48
C ASP A 104 6.52 -11.62 -12.93
N SER A 105 7.74 -12.13 -13.14
CA SER A 105 8.24 -12.50 -14.47
C SER A 105 8.73 -13.94 -14.41
N LEU A 106 8.07 -14.84 -15.13
CA LEU A 106 8.59 -16.20 -15.34
C LEU A 106 9.21 -16.25 -16.73
N ALA A 107 10.46 -16.68 -16.81
CA ALA A 107 11.09 -16.99 -18.09
C ALA A 107 10.33 -18.14 -18.78
N PRO A 108 10.35 -18.22 -20.12
CA PRO A 108 9.84 -19.38 -20.83
C PRO A 108 10.54 -20.65 -20.31
N ARG A 109 9.79 -21.73 -20.15
CA ARG A 109 10.34 -23.02 -19.72
C ARG A 109 10.01 -24.09 -20.74
N SER A 110 11.04 -24.74 -21.26
CA SER A 110 10.88 -25.96 -22.03
C SER A 110 10.87 -27.21 -21.15
N GLN A 111 10.05 -28.18 -21.52
CA GLN A 111 10.01 -29.49 -20.87
C GLN A 111 9.91 -30.60 -21.91
N LYS A 112 10.73 -31.64 -21.75
CA LYS A 112 10.62 -32.88 -22.54
C LYS A 112 9.30 -33.58 -22.23
N THR A 113 8.62 -34.03 -23.26
CA THR A 113 7.37 -34.80 -23.19
C THR A 113 7.46 -35.99 -24.12
N TYR A 114 6.53 -36.94 -23.97
CA TYR A 114 6.30 -38.00 -24.93
C TYR A 114 4.90 -37.82 -25.53
N PHE A 115 4.78 -37.94 -26.85
CA PHE A 115 3.50 -37.92 -27.55
C PHE A 115 2.79 -39.28 -27.42
N ALA A 116 1.53 -39.35 -27.84
CA ALA A 116 0.71 -40.58 -27.72
C ALA A 116 1.27 -41.76 -28.54
N ASP A 117 2.10 -41.50 -29.54
CA ASP A 117 2.82 -42.48 -30.35
C ASP A 117 4.18 -42.90 -29.74
N GLY A 118 4.53 -42.36 -28.57
CA GLY A 118 5.80 -42.63 -27.88
C GLY A 118 6.98 -41.79 -28.39
N ALA A 119 6.79 -40.90 -29.37
CA ALA A 119 7.84 -40.03 -29.86
C ALA A 119 8.23 -38.98 -28.79
N GLU A 120 9.53 -38.72 -28.66
CA GLU A 120 10.04 -37.65 -27.80
C GLU A 120 9.72 -36.30 -28.43
N GLY A 121 9.23 -35.37 -27.61
CA GLY A 121 8.91 -34.01 -28.01
C GLY A 121 9.31 -32.99 -26.94
N GLU A 122 9.17 -31.72 -27.28
CA GLU A 122 9.41 -30.60 -26.37
C GLU A 122 8.19 -29.70 -26.34
N ILE A 123 7.69 -29.38 -25.14
CA ILE A 123 6.66 -28.36 -24.95
C ILE A 123 7.33 -27.16 -24.29
N THR A 124 7.22 -26.00 -24.93
CA THR A 124 7.63 -24.72 -24.35
C THR A 124 6.42 -24.04 -23.72
N PHE A 125 6.47 -23.87 -22.40
CA PHE A 125 5.52 -23.02 -21.69
C PHE A 125 5.91 -21.56 -21.88
N PRO A 126 4.98 -20.70 -22.32
CA PRO A 126 5.28 -19.29 -22.58
C PRO A 126 5.67 -18.57 -21.30
N ALA A 127 6.42 -17.47 -21.45
CA ALA A 127 6.71 -16.57 -20.34
C ALA A 127 5.41 -16.00 -19.76
N PHE A 128 5.32 -15.95 -18.43
CA PHE A 128 4.25 -15.24 -17.73
C PHE A 128 4.79 -13.91 -17.22
N TYR A 129 4.16 -12.81 -17.64
CA TYR A 129 4.55 -11.46 -17.25
C TYR A 129 3.37 -10.73 -16.61
N GLN A 130 3.53 -10.36 -15.34
CA GLN A 130 2.65 -9.41 -14.67
C GLN A 130 3.37 -8.07 -14.55
N PRO A 131 2.78 -6.96 -15.04
CA PRO A 131 3.40 -5.65 -14.96
C PRO A 131 3.59 -5.19 -13.51
N ARG A 132 4.64 -4.39 -13.31
CA ARG A 132 4.94 -3.77 -12.01
C ARG A 132 3.77 -2.90 -11.58
N SER A 133 3.23 -3.14 -10.40
CA SER A 133 2.06 -2.42 -9.90
C SER A 133 2.04 -2.34 -8.38
N PHE A 134 1.30 -1.36 -7.88
CA PHE A 134 0.89 -1.28 -6.49
C PHE A 134 -0.58 -1.70 -6.37
N ARG A 135 -0.91 -2.35 -5.25
CA ARG A 135 -2.30 -2.61 -4.84
C ARG A 135 -2.49 -2.04 -3.44
N LEU A 136 -3.60 -1.33 -3.24
CA LEU A 136 -3.97 -0.74 -1.97
C LEU A 136 -5.25 -1.40 -1.44
N PHE A 137 -5.23 -1.76 -0.17
CA PHE A 137 -6.34 -2.36 0.56
C PHE A 137 -6.66 -1.51 1.78
N GLN A 138 -7.95 -1.31 2.05
CA GLN A 138 -8.47 -0.59 3.20
C GLN A 138 -9.39 -1.52 3.96
N PHE A 139 -9.18 -1.70 5.26
CA PHE A 139 -10.05 -2.53 6.08
C PHE A 139 -9.95 -2.17 7.57
N GLN A 140 -10.96 -2.61 8.32
CA GLN A 140 -11.02 -2.48 9.77
C GLN A 140 -10.60 -3.80 10.43
N ALA A 141 -9.50 -3.78 11.17
CA ALA A 141 -9.10 -4.88 12.04
C ALA A 141 -9.88 -4.82 13.36
N ARG A 142 -10.40 -5.97 13.81
CA ARG A 142 -11.18 -6.11 15.06
C ARG A 142 -10.39 -5.71 16.31
N ASP A 143 -9.09 -5.99 16.33
CA ASP A 143 -8.20 -5.62 17.42
C ASP A 143 -7.25 -4.51 16.98
N LEU A 144 -6.98 -3.57 17.89
CA LEU A 144 -5.85 -2.64 17.79
C LEU A 144 -4.57 -3.47 17.72
N GLN A 145 -4.03 -3.66 16.51
CA GLN A 145 -2.79 -4.39 16.33
C GLN A 145 -1.65 -3.56 16.95
N ARG A 146 -1.16 -4.03 18.10
CA ARG A 146 -0.02 -3.43 18.79
C ARG A 146 1.20 -3.40 17.84
N PRO A 147 2.03 -2.35 17.95
CA PRO A 147 3.21 -2.18 17.11
C PRO A 147 4.18 -3.36 17.21
#